data_AF-A0A4Y7U495-F1
#
_entry.id   AF-A0A4Y7U495-F1
#
_cell.length_a   1.000
_cell.length_b   1.000
_cell.length_c   1.000
_cell.angle_alpha   90.00
_cell.angle_beta   90.00
_cell.angle_gamma   90.00
#
_symmetry.space_group_name_H-M   'P 1'
#
loop_
_entity.id
_entity.type
_entity.pdbx_description
1 polymer ?
#
loop_
_entity_poly.entity_id
_entity_poly.type
_entity_poly.pdbx_seq_one_letter_code
_entity_poly.pdbx_strand_id
1 'polypeptide(L)'
;SFGLTAGAMLYNENLTQLGLENDPEFQEDINSFTPTVGLGFLYNTESLYTGVSAPNVLNSAFNSKNNTNLKNVYYGYFGYRFFTGGMEDIVINPSFLAKYMEGAAFQADLNVLVNYKNKVEFGGGYRTSDTVNLLAGFY
;
A
#
# COMPACT_ATOMS: atom_id res chain seq x y z
N SER A 1 -12.29 -13.31 4.47
CA SER A 1 -12.33 -13.07 3.01
C SER A 1 -10.97 -13.34 2.41
N PHE A 2 -10.93 -13.91 1.21
CA PHE A 2 -9.72 -14.05 0.40
C PHE A 2 -9.80 -13.09 -0.78
N GLY A 3 -8.68 -12.46 -1.11
CA GLY A 3 -8.54 -11.55 -2.24
C GLY A 3 -7.55 -12.10 -3.25
N LEU A 4 -7.94 -12.07 -4.52
CA LEU A 4 -7.08 -12.36 -5.66
C LEU A 4 -7.19 -11.19 -6.63
N THR A 5 -6.05 -10.65 -7.06
CA THR A 5 -5.98 -9.58 -8.05
C THR A 5 -5.08 -10.01 -9.18
N ALA A 6 -5.42 -9.65 -10.41
CA ALA A 6 -4.57 -9.83 -11.58
C ALA A 6 -4.49 -8.51 -12.34
N GLY A 7 -3.34 -8.22 -12.92
CA GLY A 7 -3.08 -6.97 -13.62
C GLY A 7 -1.76 -7.01 -14.36
N ALA A 8 -1.31 -5.85 -14.81
CA ALA A 8 0.00 -5.67 -15.41
C ALA A 8 0.56 -4.29 -15.07
N MET A 9 1.88 -4.23 -14.91
CA MET A 9 2.65 -3.01 -14.76
C MET A 9 3.32 -2.70 -16.09
N LEU A 10 3.08 -1.49 -16.60
CA LEU A 10 3.76 -0.93 -17.75
C LEU A 10 4.78 0.08 -17.23
N TYR A 11 6.05 -0.13 -17.57
CA TYR A 11 7.15 0.75 -17.22
C TYR A 11 7.79 1.29 -18.49
N ASN A 12 7.94 2.60 -18.57
CA ASN A 12 8.55 3.29 -19.71
C ASN A 12 9.47 4.39 -19.16
N GLU A 13 10.74 4.37 -19.58
CA GLU A 13 11.71 5.43 -19.35
C GLU A 13 12.35 5.84 -20.67
N ASN A 14 12.21 7.12 -21.02
CA ASN A 14 12.79 7.67 -22.24
C ASN A 14 14.20 8.22 -21.95
N LEU A 15 15.16 7.31 -21.74
CA LEU A 15 16.53 7.64 -21.37
C LEU A 15 17.29 8.35 -22.51
N THR A 16 16.96 8.01 -23.75
CA THR A 16 17.60 8.59 -24.95
C THR A 16 17.31 10.09 -25.12
N GLN A 17 16.22 10.59 -24.52
CA GLN A 17 15.85 12.01 -24.59
C GLN A 17 16.70 12.91 -23.67
N LEU A 18 17.49 12.34 -22.76
CA LEU A 18 18.36 13.12 -21.87
C LEU A 18 19.65 13.62 -22.56
N GLY A 19 20.00 13.11 -23.75
CA GLY A 19 21.15 13.57 -24.52
C GLY A 19 22.52 13.26 -23.88
N LEU A 20 22.58 12.26 -22.99
CA LEU A 20 23.81 11.85 -22.31
C LEU A 20 24.59 10.86 -23.18
N GLU A 21 25.39 11.39 -24.12
CA GLU A 21 26.11 10.59 -25.13
C GLU A 21 27.25 9.70 -24.57
N ASN A 22 27.66 9.88 -23.31
CA ASN A 22 28.82 9.19 -22.70
C ASN A 22 28.45 8.16 -21.63
N ASP A 23 27.15 7.91 -21.39
CA ASP A 23 26.70 6.92 -20.41
C ASP A 23 25.98 5.76 -21.14
N PRO A 24 26.57 4.55 -21.18
CA PRO A 24 25.98 3.38 -21.83
C PRO A 24 24.58 3.02 -21.33
N GLU A 25 24.27 3.31 -20.06
CA GLU A 25 22.95 3.02 -19.47
C GLU A 25 21.84 3.95 -19.99
N PHE A 26 22.20 5.05 -20.67
CA PHE A 26 21.25 6.03 -21.21
C PHE A 26 21.09 5.97 -22.73
N GLN A 27 21.71 4.97 -23.38
CA GLN A 27 21.68 4.82 -24.84
C GLN A 27 20.42 4.11 -25.35
N GLU A 28 19.64 3.45 -24.49
CA GLU A 28 18.42 2.74 -24.85
C GLU A 28 17.27 3.09 -23.89
N ASP A 29 16.07 3.29 -24.44
CA ASP A 29 14.86 3.50 -23.64
C ASP A 29 14.42 2.18 -22.99
N ILE A 30 14.05 2.24 -21.70
CA ILE A 30 13.56 1.05 -20.98
C ILE A 30 12.06 0.95 -21.17
N ASN A 31 11.61 -0.16 -21.74
CA ASN A 31 10.21 -0.52 -21.88
C ASN A 31 9.97 -1.90 -21.29
N SER A 32 9.22 -2.00 -20.19
CA SER A 32 8.90 -3.28 -19.55
C SER A 32 7.41 -3.46 -19.35
N PHE A 33 6.91 -4.63 -19.75
CA PHE A 33 5.59 -5.14 -19.40
C PHE A 33 5.75 -6.28 -18.41
N THR A 34 5.22 -6.08 -17.20
CA THR A 34 5.31 -7.07 -16.12
C THR A 34 3.90 -7.46 -15.67
N PRO A 35 3.42 -8.68 -15.98
CA PRO A 35 2.20 -9.21 -15.39
C PRO A 35 2.28 -9.25 -13.87
N THR A 36 1.18 -8.94 -13.20
CA THR A 36 1.11 -8.91 -11.73
C THR A 36 -0.04 -9.77 -11.25
N VAL A 37 0.21 -10.60 -10.25
CA VAL A 37 -0.85 -11.29 -9.51
C VAL A 37 -0.67 -10.99 -8.03
N GLY A 38 -1.75 -10.55 -7.39
CA GLY A 38 -1.78 -10.24 -5.97
C GLY A 38 -2.69 -11.17 -5.20
N LEU A 39 -2.30 -11.43 -3.96
CA LEU A 39 -3.03 -12.29 -3.02
C LEU A 39 -3.24 -11.55 -1.71
N GLY A 40 -4.38 -11.80 -1.07
CA GLY A 40 -4.70 -11.21 0.22
C GLY A 40 -5.61 -12.11 1.05
N PHE A 41 -5.45 -12.01 2.36
CA PHE A 41 -6.34 -12.62 3.34
C PHE A 41 -6.75 -11.57 4.35
N LEU A 42 -8.07 -11.36 4.48
CA LEU A 42 -8.70 -10.41 5.40
C LEU A 42 -9.63 -11.16 6.34
N TYR A 43 -9.38 -11.07 7.63
CA TYR A 43 -10.36 -11.37 8.66
C TYR A 43 -11.05 -10.06 9.06
N ASN A 44 -12.37 -9.95 8.83
CA ASN A 44 -13.14 -8.75 9.15
C ASN A 44 -14.44 -9.16 9.85
N THR A 45 -14.65 -8.58 11.02
CA THR A 45 -15.89 -8.58 11.78
C THR A 45 -16.42 -7.15 11.87
N GLU A 46 -17.51 -6.96 12.60
CA GLU A 46 -18.05 -5.63 12.90
C GLU A 46 -17.01 -4.74 13.60
N SER A 47 -16.35 -5.25 14.63
CA SER A 47 -15.38 -4.47 15.41
C SER A 47 -13.93 -4.67 15.00
N LEU A 48 -13.52 -5.81 14.46
CA LEU A 48 -12.10 -6.11 14.22
C LEU A 48 -11.85 -6.34 12.73
N TYR A 49 -10.75 -5.79 12.20
CA TYR A 49 -10.22 -6.20 10.92
C TYR A 49 -8.71 -6.42 10.99
N THR A 50 -8.23 -7.51 10.43
CA THR A 50 -6.81 -7.84 10.38
C THR A 50 -6.52 -8.72 9.18
N GLY A 51 -5.29 -8.69 8.69
CA GLY A 51 -4.91 -9.54 7.59
C GLY A 51 -3.59 -9.16 6.94
N VAL A 52 -3.32 -9.84 5.85
CA VAL A 52 -2.05 -9.73 5.12
C VAL A 52 -2.31 -9.73 3.61
N SER A 53 -1.44 -9.08 2.86
CA SER A 53 -1.49 -9.11 1.40
C SER A 53 -0.12 -8.99 0.77
N ALA A 54 0.01 -9.54 -0.44
CA ALA A 54 1.15 -9.38 -1.32
C ALA A 54 0.58 -8.98 -2.70
N PRO A 55 0.70 -7.71 -3.12
CA PRO A 55 0.07 -7.22 -4.35
C PRO A 55 0.70 -7.79 -5.62
N ASN A 56 1.96 -8.24 -5.54
CA ASN A 56 2.62 -8.91 -6.65
C ASN A 56 3.49 -10.07 -6.15
N VAL A 57 3.02 -11.31 -6.36
CA VAL A 57 3.76 -12.53 -6.04
C VAL A 57 4.57 -13.06 -7.22
N LEU A 58 4.38 -12.50 -8.41
CA LEU A 58 5.04 -12.95 -9.65
C LEU A 58 6.32 -12.17 -9.98
N ASN A 59 6.62 -11.10 -9.25
CA ASN A 59 7.74 -10.18 -9.53
C ASN A 59 9.06 -10.91 -9.80
N SER A 60 9.46 -11.85 -8.92
CA SER A 60 10.72 -12.59 -9.07
C SER A 60 10.82 -13.43 -10.36
N ALA A 61 9.69 -13.90 -10.91
CA ALA A 61 9.68 -14.72 -12.12
C ALA A 61 9.87 -13.91 -13.42
N PHE A 62 9.47 -12.64 -13.41
CA PHE A 62 9.53 -11.76 -14.59
C PHE A 62 10.71 -10.76 -14.53
N ASN A 63 11.25 -10.47 -13.34
CA ASN A 63 12.45 -9.63 -13.15
C ASN A 63 13.67 -10.12 -13.95
N SER A 64 13.89 -11.44 -14.02
CA SER A 64 15.04 -12.02 -14.75
C SER A 64 14.98 -11.83 -16.27
N LYS A 65 13.81 -11.49 -16.83
CA LYS A 65 13.64 -11.34 -18.28
C LYS A 65 13.73 -9.90 -18.76
N ASN A 66 13.42 -8.93 -17.90
CA ASN A 66 13.29 -7.52 -18.30
C ASN A 66 14.30 -6.59 -17.58
N ASN A 67 15.35 -7.14 -16.96
CA ASN A 67 16.38 -6.40 -16.22
C ASN A 67 15.83 -5.42 -15.15
N THR A 68 14.60 -5.65 -14.69
CA THR A 68 13.93 -4.84 -13.68
C THR A 68 14.09 -5.52 -12.32
N ASN A 69 14.54 -4.78 -11.30
CA ASN A 69 14.76 -5.32 -9.95
C ASN A 69 13.54 -5.04 -9.05
N LEU A 70 12.34 -5.46 -9.47
CA LEU A 70 11.12 -5.20 -8.70
C LEU A 70 11.07 -6.12 -7.47
N LYS A 71 11.25 -5.55 -6.27
CA LYS A 71 11.17 -6.31 -5.02
C LYS A 71 9.73 -6.63 -4.66
N ASN A 72 9.53 -7.81 -4.06
CA ASN A 72 8.23 -8.18 -3.50
C ASN A 72 7.92 -7.28 -2.30
N VAL A 73 6.67 -6.84 -2.21
CA VAL A 73 6.16 -6.06 -1.08
C VAL A 73 5.10 -6.89 -0.38
N TYR A 74 5.11 -6.86 0.94
CA TYR A 74 4.15 -7.51 1.80
C TYR A 74 3.53 -6.48 2.73
N TYR A 75 2.22 -6.56 2.91
CA TYR A 75 1.48 -5.71 3.81
C TYR A 75 0.83 -6.56 4.91
N GLY A 76 0.83 -6.02 6.12
CA GLY A 76 0.02 -6.50 7.24
C GLY A 76 -0.84 -5.36 7.73
N TYR A 77 -2.12 -5.60 7.97
CA TYR A 77 -3.04 -4.58 8.45
C TYR A 77 -3.78 -5.08 9.68
N PHE A 78 -4.08 -4.16 10.58
CA PHE A 78 -4.86 -4.38 11.78
C PHE A 78 -5.66 -3.13 12.09
N GLY A 79 -6.87 -3.27 12.60
CA GLY A 79 -7.61 -2.17 13.18
C GLY A 79 -8.83 -2.66 13.93
N TYR A 80 -9.31 -1.79 14.81
CA TYR A 80 -10.43 -2.09 15.68
C TYR A 80 -11.39 -0.91 15.73
N ARG A 81 -12.69 -1.16 15.66
CA ARG A 81 -13.76 -0.17 15.71
C ARG A 81 -14.38 -0.24 17.09
N PHE A 82 -14.16 0.81 17.87
CA PHE A 82 -14.82 1.04 19.15
C PHE A 82 -16.09 1.82 18.90
N PHE A 83 -17.22 1.20 19.22
CA PHE A 83 -18.53 1.84 19.19
C PHE A 83 -18.81 2.39 20.59
N THR A 84 -18.83 3.71 20.73
CA THR A 84 -19.03 4.37 22.03
C THR A 84 -20.29 5.23 21.99
N GLY A 85 -21.25 4.93 22.87
CA GLY A 85 -22.54 5.60 22.96
C GLY A 85 -23.71 4.61 22.98
N GLY A 86 -24.89 5.06 23.41
CA GLY A 86 -26.08 4.20 23.48
C GLY A 86 -26.63 3.74 22.11
N MET A 87 -26.18 4.36 21.01
CA MET A 87 -26.61 4.07 19.62
C MET A 87 -25.47 4.27 18.59
N GLU A 88 -24.24 3.80 18.85
CA GLU A 88 -23.12 3.87 17.86
C GLU A 88 -22.82 5.27 17.29
N ASP A 89 -23.23 6.33 18.02
CA ASP A 89 -23.10 7.72 17.57
C ASP A 89 -21.65 8.12 17.32
N ILE A 90 -20.69 7.47 17.97
CA ILE A 90 -19.25 7.68 17.77
C ILE A 90 -18.59 6.33 17.51
N VAL A 91 -17.86 6.25 16.40
CA VAL A 91 -16.99 5.12 16.07
C VAL A 91 -15.54 5.60 16.08
N ILE A 92 -14.73 5.06 16.99
CA ILE A 92 -13.29 5.31 17.04
C ILE A 92 -12.58 4.11 16.41
N ASN A 93 -11.81 4.34 15.36
CA ASN A 93 -11.12 3.33 14.57
C ASN A 93 -9.61 3.57 14.58
N PRO A 94 -8.88 3.11 15.61
CA PRO A 94 -7.44 2.94 15.51
C PRO A 94 -7.10 1.83 14.52
N SER A 95 -6.09 2.11 13.69
CA SER A 95 -5.60 1.19 12.67
C SER A 95 -4.08 1.26 12.54
N PHE A 96 -3.52 0.17 12.03
CA PHE A 96 -2.11 -0.06 11.82
C PHE A 96 -1.91 -0.74 10.48
N LEU A 97 -0.94 -0.25 9.71
CA LEU A 97 -0.50 -0.85 8.46
C LEU A 97 1.01 -1.02 8.52
N ALA A 98 1.48 -2.26 8.46
CA ALA A 98 2.87 -2.62 8.26
C ALA A 98 3.14 -2.88 6.77
N LYS A 99 4.28 -2.39 6.29
CA LYS A 99 4.82 -2.64 4.97
C LYS A 99 6.24 -3.17 5.11
N TYR A 100 6.48 -4.31 4.47
CA TYR A 100 7.77 -4.95 4.39
C TYR A 100 8.17 -5.16 2.93
N MET A 101 9.41 -4.83 2.60
CA MET A 101 10.02 -5.07 1.31
C MET A 101 11.47 -5.45 1.56
N GLU A 102 11.94 -6.51 0.92
CA GLU A 102 13.32 -6.96 1.06
C GLU A 102 14.31 -5.88 0.58
N GLY A 103 15.27 -5.53 1.43
CA GLY A 103 16.28 -4.50 1.13
C GLY A 103 15.82 -3.06 1.40
N ALA A 104 14.59 -2.83 1.85
CA ALA A 104 14.10 -1.52 2.27
C ALA A 104 13.90 -1.46 3.80
N ALA A 105 13.90 -0.23 4.35
CA ALA A 105 13.54 -0.02 5.74
C ALA A 105 12.08 -0.44 5.98
N PHE A 106 11.83 -1.13 7.10
CA PHE A 106 10.47 -1.46 7.52
C PHE A 106 9.66 -0.19 7.74
N GLN A 107 8.43 -0.17 7.24
CA GLN A 107 7.53 0.96 7.37
C GLN A 107 6.24 0.52 8.06
N ALA A 108 5.83 1.32 9.03
CA ALA A 108 4.56 1.23 9.72
C ALA A 108 3.82 2.57 9.70
N ASP A 109 2.51 2.50 9.45
CA ASP A 109 1.56 3.60 9.54
C ASP A 109 0.58 3.30 10.69
N LEU A 110 0.53 4.19 11.67
CA LEU A 110 -0.43 4.18 12.77
C LEU A 110 -1.45 5.28 12.51
N ASN A 111 -2.74 4.96 12.53
CA ASN A 111 -3.80 5.94 12.29
C ASN A 111 -4.89 5.81 13.34
N VAL A 112 -5.59 6.90 13.60
CA VAL A 112 -6.83 6.92 14.38
C VAL A 112 -7.83 7.77 13.63
N LEU A 113 -9.00 7.20 13.34
CA LEU A 113 -10.13 7.90 12.75
C LEU A 113 -11.30 7.89 13.73
N VAL A 114 -11.90 9.05 13.97
CA VAL A 114 -13.11 9.20 14.74
C VAL A 114 -14.22 9.61 13.78
N ASN A 115 -15.27 8.82 13.74
CA ASN A 115 -16.48 9.11 13.00
C ASN A 115 -17.62 9.42 13.96
N TYR A 116 -18.32 10.52 13.74
CA TYR A 116 -19.53 10.91 14.48
C TYR A 116 -20.74 10.79 13.56
N LYS A 117 -21.65 9.88 13.92
CA LYS A 117 -22.97 9.66 13.29
C LYS A 117 -22.90 9.45 11.78
N ASN A 118 -21.80 8.93 11.24
CA ASN A 118 -21.56 8.82 9.81
C ASN A 118 -21.70 10.16 9.05
N LYS A 119 -21.53 11.29 9.73
CA LYS A 119 -21.68 12.65 9.16
C LYS A 119 -20.41 13.46 9.21
N VAL A 120 -19.64 13.30 10.27
CA VAL A 120 -18.38 14.02 10.45
C VAL A 120 -17.31 12.99 10.77
N GLU A 121 -16.19 13.07 10.09
CA GLU A 121 -15.00 12.30 10.40
C GLU A 121 -13.81 13.20 10.62
N PHE A 122 -12.96 12.83 11.56
CA PHE A 122 -11.67 13.46 11.74
C PHE A 122 -10.69 12.44 12.27
N GLY A 123 -9.43 12.59 11.91
CA GLY A 123 -8.41 11.63 12.27
C GLY A 123 -7.02 12.14 11.96
N GLY A 124 -6.07 11.33 12.35
CA GLY A 124 -4.68 11.58 12.05
C GLY A 124 -3.88 10.30 12.13
N GLY A 125 -2.66 10.41 11.66
CA GLY A 125 -1.78 9.27 11.57
C GLY A 125 -0.34 9.68 11.58
N TYR A 126 0.48 8.71 11.94
CA TYR A 126 1.91 8.79 11.99
C TYR A 126 2.49 7.61 11.23
N ARG A 127 3.37 7.92 10.29
CA ARG A 127 4.16 6.96 9.55
C ARG A 127 5.60 7.06 10.03
N THR A 128 6.17 5.92 10.35
CA THR A 128 7.56 5.73 10.81
C THR A 128 8.65 6.34 9.90
N SER A 129 8.34 6.68 8.65
CA SER A 129 9.19 7.53 7.80
C SER A 129 8.99 9.03 8.08
N ASP A 130 8.85 9.40 9.35
CA ASP A 130 8.69 10.76 9.87
C ASP A 130 7.59 11.60 9.20
N THR A 131 6.50 10.95 8.78
CA THR A 131 5.37 11.64 8.14
C THR A 131 4.15 11.64 9.05
N VAL A 132 3.58 12.81 9.29
CA VAL A 132 2.29 12.97 9.98
C VAL A 132 1.21 13.27 8.95
N ASN A 133 0.04 12.69 9.12
CA ASN A 133 -1.16 13.00 8.34
C ASN A 133 -2.30 13.44 9.25
N LEU A 134 -3.17 14.30 8.71
CA LEU A 134 -4.41 14.73 9.33
C LEU A 134 -5.52 14.61 8.27
N LEU A 135 -6.70 14.19 8.70
CA LEU A 135 -7.87 14.04 7.85
C LEU A 135 -9.08 14.60 8.58
N ALA A 136 -9.93 15.31 7.84
CA ALA A 136 -11.25 15.71 8.28
C ALA A 136 -12.21 15.66 7.09
N GLY A 137 -13.43 15.19 7.32
CA GLY A 137 -14.45 15.00 6.30
C GLY A 137 -15.84 15.25 6.85
N PHE A 138 -16.75 15.65 5.96
CA PHE A 138 -18.17 15.83 6.24
C PHE A 138 -18.99 15.23 5.09
N TYR A 139 -20.14 14.64 5.43
CA TYR A 139 -21.03 13.93 4.49
C TYR A 139 -22.43 14.54 4.48
#